data_AF-A0A0N4ZLY2-F1
#
_entry.id   AF-A0A0N4ZLY2-F1
#
_cell.length_a   1.000
_cell.length_b   1.000
_cell.length_c   1.000
_cell.angle_alpha   90.00
_cell.angle_beta   90.00
_cell.angle_gamma   90.00
#
_symmetry.space_group_name_H-M   'P 1'
#
loop_
_entity.id
_entity.type
_entity.pdbx_description
1 polymer ?
#
loop_
_entity_poly.entity_id
_entity_poly.type
_entity_poly.pdbx_seq_one_letter_code
_entity_poly.pdbx_strand_id
1 'polypeptide(L)'
;AKDRTFALVGPALHDVREVMVEGPSGLKAQAPGDNRPRWEAGRRRLATLSNLRFGLRLGADPKLAITTTPRPIPALRRLLAEPGVVKARLATKDNAAHLAPGFLGHLQALYAGTRLEAQEMEGLVVEADGALFRVEDLARARGGRPAKFERVVVAVDPPASAHGDACGIVVAGRKD
;
A
#
# COMPACT_ATOMS: atom_id res chain seq x y z
N ALA A 1 -30.04 10.42 10.42
CA ALA A 1 -28.66 10.53 9.91
C ALA A 1 -28.51 9.59 8.73
N LYS A 2 -27.90 10.00 7.60
CA LYS A 2 -27.72 9.11 6.44
C LYS A 2 -26.82 7.94 6.83
N ASP A 3 -27.25 6.71 6.56
CA ASP A 3 -26.44 5.51 6.72
C ASP A 3 -25.15 5.66 5.91
N ARG A 4 -24.02 5.75 6.63
CA ARG A 4 -22.70 5.84 6.01
C ARG A 4 -22.09 4.46 6.03
N THR A 5 -21.94 3.87 4.85
CA THR A 5 -21.23 2.60 4.68
C THR A 5 -19.74 2.88 4.53
N PHE A 6 -18.91 2.18 5.30
CA PHE A 6 -17.44 2.24 5.20
C PHE A 6 -16.87 0.82 5.07
N ALA A 7 -15.68 0.69 4.49
CA ALA A 7 -14.96 -0.58 4.41
C ALA A 7 -13.67 -0.51 5.23
N LEU A 8 -13.20 -1.67 5.71
CA LEU A 8 -11.91 -1.81 6.37
C LEU A 8 -11.03 -2.70 5.51
N VAL A 9 -9.76 -2.32 5.34
CA VAL A 9 -8.83 -2.98 4.42
C VAL A 9 -7.55 -3.30 5.18
N GLY A 10 -7.08 -4.55 5.04
CA GLY A 10 -5.85 -5.04 5.64
C GLY A 10 -5.35 -6.30 4.91
N PRO A 11 -4.21 -6.86 5.31
CA PRO A 11 -3.50 -7.91 4.58
C PRO A 11 -4.31 -9.21 4.48
N ALA A 12 -4.92 -9.64 5.58
CA ALA A 12 -5.90 -10.70 5.61
C ALA A 12 -7.19 -10.26 6.33
N LEU A 13 -8.30 -10.94 6.04
CA LEU A 13 -9.56 -10.75 6.74
C LEU A 13 -9.40 -10.95 8.26
N HIS A 14 -8.56 -11.92 8.64
CA HIS A 14 -8.24 -12.20 10.04
C HIS A 14 -7.59 -11.00 10.72
N ASP A 15 -6.57 -10.42 10.07
CA ASP A 15 -5.82 -9.26 10.60
C ASP A 15 -6.74 -8.04 10.77
N VAL A 16 -7.58 -7.76 9.77
CA VAL A 16 -8.57 -6.67 9.84
C VAL A 16 -9.52 -6.88 11.02
N ARG A 17 -9.98 -8.12 11.23
CA ARG A 17 -10.91 -8.44 12.29
C ARG A 17 -10.24 -8.32 13.66
N GLU A 18 -9.12 -8.99 13.88
CA GLU A 18 -8.46 -9.01 15.19
C GLU A 18 -7.89 -7.66 15.59
N VAL A 19 -7.41 -6.86 14.65
CA VAL A 19 -6.75 -5.58 14.97
C VAL A 19 -7.72 -4.41 14.84
N MET A 20 -8.36 -4.26 13.68
CA MET A 20 -9.13 -3.05 13.34
C MET A 20 -10.58 -3.08 13.85
N VAL A 21 -11.17 -4.27 14.04
CA VAL A 21 -12.57 -4.42 14.50
C VAL A 21 -12.63 -4.79 15.98
N GLU A 22 -11.96 -5.87 16.38
CA GLU A 22 -12.09 -6.51 17.69
C GLU A 22 -10.94 -6.17 18.66
N GLY A 23 -9.82 -5.64 18.14
CA GLY A 23 -8.63 -5.37 18.92
C GLY A 23 -8.82 -4.29 20.00
N PRO A 24 -7.85 -4.14 20.91
CA PRO A 24 -7.92 -3.15 21.99
C PRO A 24 -8.12 -1.70 21.52
N SER A 25 -7.63 -1.38 20.31
CA SER A 25 -7.83 -0.09 19.64
C SER A 25 -8.86 -0.14 18.50
N GLY A 26 -9.52 -1.29 18.29
CA GLY A 26 -10.44 -1.52 17.20
C GLY A 26 -11.79 -0.84 17.39
N LEU A 27 -12.57 -0.78 16.31
CA LEU A 27 -13.86 -0.06 16.28
C LEU A 27 -14.83 -0.47 17.39
N LYS A 28 -14.86 -1.75 17.80
CA LYS A 28 -15.72 -2.19 18.91
C LYS A 28 -15.24 -1.65 20.26
N ALA A 29 -13.93 -1.52 20.48
CA ALA A 29 -13.40 -0.97 21.72
C ALA A 29 -13.63 0.55 21.83
N GLN A 30 -13.62 1.25 20.69
CA GLN A 30 -13.72 2.71 20.62
C GLN A 30 -15.17 3.22 20.46
N ALA A 31 -16.12 2.40 20.01
CA ALA A 31 -17.52 2.80 19.85
C ALA A 31 -18.29 2.72 21.20
N PRO A 32 -18.96 3.81 21.64
CA PRO A 32 -19.70 3.82 22.90
C PRO A 32 -21.08 3.14 22.79
N GLY A 33 -21.46 2.43 23.85
CA GLY A 33 -22.84 1.97 24.13
C GLY A 33 -23.49 1.20 22.98
N ASP A 34 -24.73 1.59 22.65
CA ASP A 34 -25.59 0.92 21.68
C ASP A 34 -25.13 1.10 20.22
N ASN A 35 -24.10 1.92 19.97
CA ASN A 35 -23.58 2.18 18.62
C ASN A 35 -22.43 1.24 18.23
N ARG A 36 -22.28 0.11 18.94
CA ARG A 36 -21.19 -0.84 18.75
C ARG A 36 -21.41 -1.69 17.50
N PRO A 37 -20.47 -1.72 16.54
CA PRO A 37 -20.66 -2.46 15.29
C PRO A 37 -20.69 -3.99 15.51
N ARG A 38 -21.56 -4.68 14.77
CA ARG A 38 -21.68 -6.15 14.75
C ARG A 38 -21.07 -6.72 13.47
N TRP A 39 -20.29 -7.79 13.61
CA TRP A 39 -19.63 -8.47 12.49
C TRP A 39 -20.52 -9.56 11.87
N GLU A 40 -20.60 -9.62 10.54
CA GLU A 40 -21.32 -10.66 9.79
C GLU A 40 -20.35 -11.57 9.02
N ALA A 41 -20.15 -12.78 9.52
CA ALA A 41 -19.12 -13.70 9.03
C ALA A 41 -19.36 -14.29 7.62
N GLY A 42 -20.59 -14.18 7.07
CA GLY A 42 -21.02 -14.92 5.89
C GLY A 42 -20.53 -14.39 4.53
N ARG A 43 -19.99 -13.17 4.43
CA ARG A 43 -19.74 -12.50 3.12
C ARG A 43 -18.27 -12.32 2.72
N ARG A 44 -17.32 -13.03 3.34
CA ARG A 44 -15.85 -12.98 3.15
C ARG A 44 -15.39 -12.80 1.68
N ARG A 45 -14.78 -11.67 1.27
CA ARG A 45 -14.44 -11.39 -0.16
C ARG A 45 -13.06 -10.71 -0.38
N LEU A 46 -12.36 -11.13 -1.45
CA LEU A 46 -11.08 -10.56 -1.96
C LEU A 46 -10.97 -10.65 -3.50
N ALA A 47 -11.25 -9.53 -4.17
CA ALA A 47 -10.44 -8.94 -5.27
C ALA A 47 -10.55 -7.42 -5.04
N THR A 48 -9.64 -6.92 -4.22
CA THR A 48 -10.11 -6.21 -3.02
C THR A 48 -10.66 -4.82 -3.28
N LEU A 49 -10.05 -4.02 -4.15
CA LEU A 49 -10.50 -2.64 -4.37
C LEU A 49 -11.60 -2.50 -5.43
N SER A 50 -11.45 -3.21 -6.56
CA SER A 50 -12.40 -3.18 -7.68
C SER A 50 -13.72 -3.85 -7.30
N ASN A 51 -13.69 -5.00 -6.61
CA ASN A 51 -14.92 -5.64 -6.14
C ASN A 51 -15.58 -4.89 -4.99
N LEU A 52 -14.81 -4.18 -4.16
CA LEU A 52 -15.36 -3.31 -3.12
C LEU A 52 -16.23 -2.19 -3.70
N ARG A 53 -15.81 -1.59 -4.82
CA ARG A 53 -16.57 -0.52 -5.49
C ARG A 53 -17.94 -0.98 -5.95
N PHE A 54 -18.07 -2.22 -6.44
CA PHE A 54 -19.38 -2.78 -6.78
C PHE A 54 -20.30 -2.97 -5.56
N GLY A 55 -19.74 -3.01 -4.34
CA GLY A 55 -20.49 -3.00 -3.09
C GLY A 55 -21.00 -1.61 -2.66
N LEU A 56 -20.42 -0.54 -3.17
CA LEU A 56 -20.77 0.86 -2.88
C LEU A 56 -21.96 1.33 -3.75
N ARG A 57 -23.10 0.62 -3.67
CA ARG A 57 -24.26 0.81 -4.57
C ARG A 57 -25.53 1.31 -3.89
N LEU A 58 -25.48 1.60 -2.60
CA LEU A 58 -26.63 2.04 -1.80
C LEU A 58 -26.43 3.49 -1.35
N GLY A 59 -27.55 4.21 -1.22
CA GLY A 59 -27.55 5.62 -0.86
C GLY A 59 -27.18 6.56 -2.01
N ALA A 60 -27.27 7.86 -1.75
CA ALA A 60 -27.04 8.90 -2.77
C ALA A 60 -25.56 9.28 -2.96
N ASP A 61 -24.69 8.94 -2.00
CA ASP A 61 -23.27 9.33 -2.01
C ASP A 61 -22.41 8.36 -1.19
N PRO A 62 -22.18 7.13 -1.71
CA PRO A 62 -21.41 6.12 -0.99
C PRO A 62 -19.92 6.48 -0.93
N LYS A 63 -19.29 6.30 0.23
CA LYS A 63 -17.87 6.63 0.46
C LYS A 63 -17.05 5.39 0.79
N LEU A 64 -15.76 5.43 0.47
CA LEU A 64 -14.78 4.40 0.81
C LEU A 64 -13.71 5.00 1.73
N ALA A 65 -13.61 4.51 2.96
CA ALA A 65 -12.51 4.83 3.86
C ALA A 65 -11.47 3.70 3.82
N ILE A 66 -10.19 4.04 3.77
CA ILE A 66 -9.08 3.08 3.77
C ILE A 66 -8.05 3.59 4.76
N THR A 67 -7.69 2.76 5.74
CA THR A 67 -6.64 3.03 6.72
C THR A 67 -5.51 2.04 6.48
N THR A 68 -4.29 2.53 6.24
CA THR A 68 -3.15 1.66 5.99
C THR A 68 -1.85 2.41 6.26
N THR A 69 -0.82 1.69 6.70
CA THR A 69 0.54 2.23 6.66
C THR A 69 1.00 2.23 5.20
N PRO A 70 1.35 3.40 4.63
CA PRO A 70 1.45 3.53 3.20
C PRO A 70 2.75 2.92 2.65
N ARG A 71 2.63 1.75 2.03
CA ARG A 71 3.74 1.14 1.27
C ARG A 71 3.80 1.66 -0.18
N PRO A 72 4.99 1.79 -0.79
CA PRO A 72 5.18 2.34 -2.15
C PRO A 72 4.69 1.42 -3.29
N ILE A 73 3.55 0.76 -3.14
CA ILE A 73 3.01 -0.22 -4.10
C ILE A 73 2.21 0.46 -5.23
N PRO A 74 2.23 -0.07 -6.47
CA PRO A 74 1.50 0.51 -7.60
C PRO A 74 0.00 0.72 -7.36
N ALA A 75 -0.64 -0.21 -6.63
CA ALA A 75 -2.06 -0.12 -6.30
C ALA A 75 -2.41 1.09 -5.43
N LEU A 76 -1.59 1.39 -4.42
CA LEU A 76 -1.80 2.55 -3.54
C LEU A 76 -1.53 3.86 -4.29
N ARG A 77 -0.50 3.91 -5.13
CA ARG A 77 -0.22 5.09 -5.98
C ARG A 77 -1.37 5.39 -6.92
N ARG A 78 -1.91 4.36 -7.57
CA ARG A 78 -3.07 4.49 -8.46
C ARG A 78 -4.28 5.04 -7.70
N LEU A 79 -4.60 4.46 -6.54
CA LEU A 79 -5.70 4.94 -5.69
C LEU A 79 -5.50 6.41 -5.28
N LEU A 80 -4.31 6.80 -4.83
CA LEU A 80 -4.02 8.17 -4.40
C LEU A 80 -4.06 9.21 -5.53
N ALA A 81 -3.99 8.78 -6.80
CA ALA A 81 -4.09 9.64 -7.97
C ALA A 81 -5.54 9.79 -8.49
N GLU A 82 -6.51 9.05 -7.94
CA GLU A 82 -7.88 9.10 -8.43
C GLU A 82 -8.61 10.40 -8.05
N PRO A 83 -9.47 10.94 -8.93
CA PRO A 83 -10.34 12.07 -8.61
C PRO A 83 -11.26 11.77 -7.43
N GLY A 84 -11.42 12.73 -6.52
CA GLY A 84 -12.31 12.62 -5.35
C GLY A 84 -11.72 11.91 -4.12
N VAL A 85 -10.46 11.48 -4.18
CA VAL A 85 -9.78 10.91 -3.00
C VAL A 85 -9.32 12.02 -2.05
N VAL A 86 -9.89 12.02 -0.85
CA VAL A 86 -9.43 12.85 0.27
C VAL A 86 -8.39 12.07 1.05
N LYS A 87 -7.24 12.71 1.33
CA LYS A 87 -6.11 12.09 2.02
C LYS A 87 -5.99 12.71 3.40
N ALA A 88 -5.86 11.86 4.41
CA ALA A 88 -5.45 12.24 5.75
C ALA A 88 -4.23 11.41 6.14
N ARG A 89 -3.28 12.03 6.81
CA ARG A 89 -2.11 11.37 7.40
C ARG A 89 -2.12 11.67 8.88
N LEU A 90 -1.78 10.66 9.68
CA LEU A 90 -1.68 10.75 11.13
C LEU A 90 -0.35 10.12 11.49
N ALA A 91 0.54 10.93 12.08
CA ALA A 91 1.75 10.42 12.68
C ALA A 91 1.41 9.77 14.03
N THR A 92 2.21 8.81 14.47
CA THR A 92 2.01 8.14 15.78
C THR A 92 2.02 9.15 16.92
N LYS A 93 2.84 10.21 16.82
CA LYS A 93 2.90 11.30 17.82
C LYS A 93 1.59 12.08 17.93
N ASP A 94 0.78 12.14 16.89
CA ASP A 94 -0.51 12.85 16.92
C ASP A 94 -1.50 12.13 17.85
N ASN A 95 -1.26 10.83 18.14
CA ASN A 95 -2.04 10.03 19.08
C ASN A 95 -1.43 10.00 20.51
N ALA A 96 -0.43 10.84 20.82
CA ALA A 96 0.34 10.78 22.06
C ALA A 96 -0.53 10.72 23.34
N ALA A 97 -1.64 11.47 23.38
CA ALA A 97 -2.54 11.52 24.52
C ALA A 97 -3.21 10.18 24.86
N HIS A 98 -3.22 9.23 23.92
CA HIS A 98 -3.81 7.90 24.07
C HIS A 98 -2.76 6.78 24.15
N LEU A 99 -1.47 7.12 24.13
CA LEU A 99 -0.38 6.16 24.18
C LEU A 99 0.13 6.01 25.62
N ALA A 100 0.58 4.79 25.95
CA ALA A 100 1.16 4.52 27.27
C ALA A 100 2.42 5.38 27.50
N PRO A 101 2.68 5.83 28.74
CA PRO A 101 3.92 6.51 29.08
C PRO A 101 5.14 5.70 28.63
N GLY A 102 6.04 6.32 27.86
CA GLY A 102 7.26 5.68 27.34
C GLY A 102 7.11 4.97 25.99
N PHE A 103 5.89 4.75 25.47
CA PHE A 103 5.69 4.06 24.20
C PHE A 103 6.36 4.78 23.01
N LEU A 104 6.18 6.10 22.90
CA LEU A 104 6.84 6.89 21.86
C LEU A 104 8.36 6.88 21.99
N GLY A 105 8.87 6.97 23.22
CA GLY A 105 10.32 6.87 23.48
C GLY A 105 10.89 5.51 23.06
N HIS A 106 10.14 4.43 23.28
CA HIS A 106 10.53 3.09 22.83
C HIS A 106 10.56 2.97 21.30
N LEU A 107 9.51 3.44 20.60
CA LEU A 107 9.49 3.44 19.13
C LEU A 107 10.62 4.29 18.56
N GLN A 108 10.89 5.44 19.16
CA GLN A 108 11.96 6.32 18.74
C GLN A 108 13.33 5.67 18.94
N ALA A 109 13.55 4.93 20.03
CA ALA A 109 14.78 4.15 20.22
C ALA A 109 14.97 3.03 19.17
N LEU A 110 13.88 2.42 18.70
CA LEU A 110 13.91 1.34 17.71
C LEU A 110 14.08 1.82 16.27
N TYR A 111 13.45 2.94 15.91
CA TYR A 111 13.29 3.34 14.51
C TYR A 111 13.94 4.67 14.16
N ALA A 112 14.40 5.48 15.11
CA ALA A 112 14.97 6.80 14.82
C ALA A 112 16.08 6.75 13.76
N GLY A 113 15.98 7.62 12.77
CA GLY A 113 16.94 7.71 11.65
C GLY A 113 16.80 6.59 10.62
N THR A 114 15.78 5.73 10.73
CA THR A 114 15.50 4.67 9.75
C THR A 114 14.36 5.05 8.81
N ARG A 115 14.28 4.40 7.65
CA ARG A 115 13.13 4.53 6.75
C ARG A 115 11.80 4.07 7.37
N LEU A 116 11.87 3.13 8.32
CA LEU A 116 10.69 2.65 9.03
C LEU A 116 10.11 3.72 9.96
N GLU A 117 10.90 4.67 10.46
CA GLU A 117 10.36 5.84 11.18
C GLU A 117 9.49 6.69 10.25
N ALA A 118 9.99 7.03 9.06
CA ALA A 118 9.21 7.80 8.09
C ALA A 118 7.92 7.07 7.64
N GLN A 119 7.96 5.76 7.47
CA GLN A 119 6.80 4.98 7.03
C GLN A 119 5.81 4.63 8.17
N GLU A 120 6.31 4.05 9.27
CA GLU A 120 5.50 3.49 10.36
C GLU A 120 5.16 4.52 11.45
N MET A 121 6.01 5.54 11.66
CA MET A 121 5.76 6.59 12.65
C MET A 121 5.21 7.88 12.07
N GLU A 122 5.67 8.29 10.88
CA GLU A 122 5.24 9.55 10.24
C GLU A 122 4.21 9.34 9.13
N GLY A 123 3.89 8.08 8.78
CA GLY A 123 2.86 7.77 7.78
C GLY A 123 3.21 8.25 6.36
N LEU A 124 4.50 8.27 6.00
CA LEU A 124 4.99 8.72 4.70
C LEU A 124 5.17 7.53 3.74
N VAL A 125 4.86 7.77 2.45
CA VAL A 125 5.28 6.86 1.39
C VAL A 125 6.76 7.14 1.12
N VAL A 126 7.63 6.18 1.44
CA VAL A 126 9.08 6.30 1.24
C VAL A 126 9.49 5.42 0.07
N GLU A 127 10.11 6.00 -0.96
CA GLU A 127 10.73 5.25 -2.06
C GLU A 127 11.90 4.40 -1.54
N ALA A 128 12.28 3.35 -2.27
CA ALA A 128 13.43 2.54 -1.89
C ALA A 128 14.74 3.26 -2.22
N ASP A 129 15.54 3.60 -1.21
CA ASP A 129 16.96 3.93 -1.38
C ASP A 129 17.80 2.65 -1.58
N GLY A 130 18.76 2.72 -2.52
CA GLY A 130 19.64 1.62 -2.92
C GLY A 130 19.40 1.06 -4.32
N ALA A 131 18.50 1.64 -5.10
CA ALA A 131 18.33 1.27 -6.51
C ALA A 131 19.57 1.67 -7.32
N LEU A 132 20.18 0.70 -8.03
CA LEU A 132 21.30 0.97 -8.95
C LEU A 132 20.90 1.93 -10.09
N PHE A 133 19.61 2.00 -10.41
CA PHE A 133 19.06 2.82 -11.48
C PHE A 133 17.85 3.60 -10.98
N ARG A 134 17.81 4.92 -11.24
CA ARG A 134 16.64 5.75 -10.93
C ARG A 134 15.60 5.66 -12.04
N VAL A 135 14.34 5.95 -11.72
CA VAL A 135 13.23 5.91 -12.70
C VAL A 135 13.47 6.93 -13.82
N GLU A 136 14.04 8.08 -13.49
CA GLU A 136 14.37 9.16 -14.42
C GLU A 136 15.49 8.75 -15.39
N ASP A 137 16.46 7.95 -14.92
CA ASP A 137 17.54 7.43 -15.76
C ASP A 137 17.02 6.43 -16.80
N LEU A 138 16.08 5.57 -16.42
CA LEU A 138 15.39 4.65 -17.34
C LEU A 138 14.54 5.39 -18.37
N ALA A 139 13.88 6.47 -17.95
CA ALA A 139 13.11 7.30 -18.88
C ALA A 139 14.02 7.98 -19.91
N ARG A 140 15.18 8.49 -19.48
CA ARG A 140 16.20 9.10 -20.36
C ARG A 140 16.81 8.09 -21.34
N ALA A 141 16.89 6.81 -20.98
CA ALA A 141 17.42 5.76 -21.84
C ALA A 141 16.45 5.34 -22.97
N ARG A 142 15.18 5.76 -22.93
CA ARG A 142 14.21 5.46 -24.01
C ARG A 142 14.47 6.34 -25.22
N GLY A 143 14.54 5.73 -26.40
CA GLY A 143 14.75 6.44 -27.65
C GLY A 143 14.40 5.58 -28.87
N GLY A 144 14.50 6.19 -30.04
CA GLY A 144 14.27 5.50 -31.31
C GLY A 144 15.35 4.46 -31.59
N ARG A 145 14.94 3.32 -32.16
CA ARG A 145 15.86 2.27 -32.60
C ARG A 145 16.71 2.78 -33.78
N PRO A 146 18.05 2.64 -33.76
CA PRO A 146 18.90 2.91 -34.91
C PRO A 146 18.60 2.00 -36.11
N ALA A 147 18.82 2.48 -37.32
CA ALA A 147 18.57 1.71 -38.54
C ALA A 147 19.47 0.47 -38.66
N LYS A 148 20.70 0.54 -38.11
CA LYS A 148 21.68 -0.54 -38.11
C LYS A 148 22.42 -0.59 -36.77
N PHE A 149 22.90 -1.77 -36.41
CA PHE A 149 23.79 -2.01 -35.27
C PHE A 149 25.04 -2.72 -35.79
N GLU A 150 26.22 -2.32 -35.32
CA GLU A 150 27.46 -3.00 -35.70
C GLU A 150 27.65 -4.32 -34.96
N ARG A 151 27.25 -4.34 -33.68
CA ARG A 151 27.35 -5.51 -32.81
C ARG A 151 26.06 -5.67 -32.03
N VAL A 152 25.56 -6.89 -31.99
CA VAL A 152 24.41 -7.28 -31.20
C VAL A 152 24.85 -8.31 -30.16
N VAL A 153 24.48 -8.07 -28.91
CA VAL A 153 24.71 -8.97 -27.78
C VAL A 153 23.36 -9.43 -27.28
N VAL A 154 23.21 -10.73 -27.10
CA VAL A 154 22.02 -11.35 -26.52
C VAL A 154 22.42 -11.93 -25.17
N ALA A 155 21.76 -11.49 -24.11
CA ALA A 155 21.88 -12.04 -22.77
C ALA A 155 20.60 -12.80 -22.42
N VAL A 156 20.77 -13.98 -21.83
CA VAL A 156 19.68 -14.85 -21.40
C VAL A 156 19.88 -15.16 -19.93
N ASP A 157 18.84 -14.93 -19.14
CA ASP A 157 18.70 -15.33 -17.75
C ASP A 157 17.67 -16.46 -17.67
N PRO A 158 18.10 -17.73 -17.76
CA PRO A 158 17.21 -18.87 -17.81
C PRO A 158 16.60 -19.14 -16.42
N PRO A 159 15.35 -19.62 -16.36
CA PRO A 159 14.74 -20.00 -15.10
C PRO A 159 15.44 -21.22 -14.50
N ALA A 160 15.61 -21.21 -13.18
CA ALA A 160 16.30 -22.30 -12.47
C ALA A 160 15.49 -23.62 -12.40
N SER A 161 14.18 -23.59 -12.70
CA SER A 161 13.35 -24.80 -12.72
C SER A 161 12.22 -24.70 -13.75
N ALA A 162 11.67 -25.87 -14.12
CA ALA A 162 10.55 -25.98 -15.07
C ALA A 162 9.23 -25.35 -14.57
N HIS A 163 9.14 -25.04 -13.27
CA HIS A 163 8.02 -24.34 -12.64
C HIS A 163 8.45 -22.99 -12.05
N GLY A 164 9.64 -22.50 -12.41
CA GLY A 164 10.20 -21.24 -11.93
C GLY A 164 9.60 -20.02 -12.63
N ASP A 165 10.19 -18.85 -12.33
CA ASP A 165 9.80 -17.56 -12.90
C ASP A 165 10.02 -17.49 -14.43
N ALA A 166 9.54 -16.42 -15.06
CA ALA A 166 9.73 -16.23 -16.49
C ALA A 166 11.22 -16.09 -16.88
N CYS A 167 11.59 -16.65 -18.04
CA CYS A 167 12.92 -16.48 -18.63
C CYS A 167 13.16 -15.02 -19.02
N GLY A 168 14.29 -14.44 -18.59
CA GLY A 168 14.71 -13.10 -18.98
C GLY A 168 15.56 -13.14 -20.26
N ILE A 169 15.19 -12.35 -21.28
CA ILE A 169 16.01 -12.19 -22.49
C ILE A 169 16.19 -10.70 -22.77
N VAL A 170 17.44 -10.27 -22.94
CA VAL A 170 17.79 -8.89 -23.32
C VAL A 170 18.64 -8.91 -24.59
N VAL A 171 18.26 -8.09 -25.57
CA VAL A 171 19.03 -7.87 -26.79
C VAL A 171 19.52 -6.43 -26.80
N ALA A 172 20.84 -6.24 -26.74
CA ALA A 172 21.49 -4.94 -26.76
C ALA A 172 22.32 -4.78 -28.04
N GLY A 173 22.17 -3.65 -28.73
CA GLY A 173 22.94 -3.32 -29.93
C GLY A 173 23.85 -2.13 -29.66
N ARG A 174 25.13 -2.22 -30.05
CA ARG A 174 25.99 -1.04 -30.10
C ARG A 174 25.68 -0.25 -31.37
N LYS A 175 25.28 1.01 -31.17
CA LYS A 175 25.31 2.07 -32.16
C LYS A 175 26.63 2.80 -31.92
N ASP A 176 27.38 3.14 -32.97
CA ASP A 176 28.63 3.89 -32.81
C ASP A 176 28.40 5.27 -32.18
#